data_AF-A0A259SXK2-F1
#
_entry.id   AF-A0A259SXK2-F1
#
_cell.length_a   1.000
_cell.length_b   1.000
_cell.length_c   1.000
_cell.angle_alpha   90.00
_cell.angle_beta   90.00
_cell.angle_gamma   90.00
#
_symmetry.space_group_name_H-M   'P 1'
#
loop_
_entity.id
_entity.type
_entity.pdbx_description
1 polymer ?
#
loop_
_entity_poly.entity_id
_entity_poly.type
_entity_poly.pdbx_seq_one_letter_code
_entity_poly.pdbx_strand_id
1 'polypeptide(L)'
;GVFTLFPLVNTGQVGLLFAALAILTIGLGFTYGPQAALYTELFPASIRFSGVSISYAIGAIAGGAFAPTIATAIVQATGSTQAVTWYLAGMTVIGLIATLLLRDRSGIPLGPDHEAEQSVSPIYGLSRA
;
A
#
# COMPACT_ATOMS: atom_id res chain seq x y z
N GLY A 1 -7.63 -11.10 3.01
CA GLY A 1 -8.42 -10.02 3.63
C GLY A 1 -9.53 -9.51 2.74
N VAL A 2 -9.20 -8.89 1.60
CA VAL A 2 -10.20 -8.18 0.76
C VAL A 2 -11.37 -9.06 0.29
N PHE A 3 -11.08 -10.28 -0.19
CA PHE A 3 -12.13 -11.21 -0.64
C PHE A 3 -13.04 -11.75 0.48
N THR A 4 -12.55 -11.76 1.72
CA THR A 4 -13.32 -12.27 2.87
C THR A 4 -14.12 -11.18 3.58
N LEU A 5 -13.79 -9.90 3.37
CA LEU A 5 -14.38 -8.77 4.09
C LEU A 5 -15.90 -8.68 3.89
N PHE A 6 -16.34 -8.37 2.67
CA PHE A 6 -17.76 -8.12 2.40
C PHE A 6 -18.66 -9.34 2.55
N PRO A 7 -18.28 -10.56 2.11
CA PRO A 7 -19.11 -11.74 2.36
C PRO A 7 -19.41 -11.97 3.84
N LEU A 8 -18.43 -11.75 4.73
CA LEU A 8 -18.61 -11.89 6.17
C LEU A 8 -19.37 -10.71 6.78
N VAL A 9 -19.08 -9.48 6.37
CA VAL A 9 -19.79 -8.28 6.86
C VAL A 9 -21.27 -8.30 6.47
N ASN A 10 -21.61 -8.74 5.26
CA ASN A 10 -22.98 -8.79 4.76
C ASN A 10 -23.87 -9.79 5.52
N THR A 11 -23.29 -10.72 6.30
CA THR A 11 -24.08 -11.65 7.14
C THR A 11 -24.80 -10.95 8.30
N GLY A 12 -24.38 -9.73 8.65
CA GLY A 12 -24.93 -8.98 9.79
C GLY A 12 -24.57 -9.54 11.17
N GLN A 13 -23.81 -10.63 11.25
CA GLN A 13 -23.43 -11.24 12.52
C GLN A 13 -22.16 -10.58 13.09
N VAL A 14 -22.24 -10.09 14.33
CA VAL A 14 -21.14 -9.38 15.00
C VAL A 14 -19.85 -10.23 15.06
N GLY A 15 -19.98 -11.54 15.33
CA GLY A 15 -18.83 -12.45 15.37
C GLY A 15 -18.13 -12.61 14.02
N LEU A 16 -18.89 -12.66 12.92
CA LEU A 16 -18.33 -12.75 11.57
C LEU A 16 -17.75 -11.41 11.11
N LEU A 17 -18.33 -10.29 11.52
CA LEU A 17 -17.76 -8.96 11.30
C LEU A 17 -16.40 -8.84 11.99
N PHE A 18 -16.28 -9.27 13.24
CA PHE A 18 -15.00 -9.32 13.95
C PHE A 18 -13.98 -10.18 13.20
N ALA A 19 -14.36 -11.39 12.79
CA ALA A 19 -13.49 -12.27 12.02
C ALA A 19 -13.04 -11.63 10.69
N ALA A 20 -13.95 -10.95 9.99
CA ALA A 20 -13.66 -10.24 8.74
C ALA A 20 -12.58 -9.16 8.94
N LEU A 21 -12.75 -8.34 9.97
CA LEU A 21 -11.79 -7.28 10.32
C LEU A 21 -10.47 -7.88 10.78
N ALA A 22 -10.47 -8.93 11.60
CA ALA A 22 -9.25 -9.59 12.07
C ALA A 22 -8.42 -10.17 10.90
N ILE A 23 -9.05 -10.87 9.97
CA ILE A 23 -8.38 -11.42 8.79
C ILE A 23 -7.82 -10.30 7.90
N LEU A 24 -8.55 -9.19 7.78
CA LEU A 24 -8.09 -8.03 7.04
C LEU A 24 -6.86 -7.39 7.73
N THR A 25 -6.95 -7.08 9.02
CA THR A 25 -5.91 -6.35 9.77
C THR A 25 -4.64 -7.17 9.95
N ILE A 26 -4.71 -8.49 10.12
CA ILE A 26 -3.52 -9.37 10.10
C ILE A 26 -2.79 -9.23 8.77
N GLY A 27 -3.52 -9.24 7.65
CA GLY A 27 -2.95 -9.01 6.32
C GLY A 27 -2.27 -7.65 6.20
N LEU A 28 -2.90 -6.59 6.72
CA LEU A 28 -2.28 -5.25 6.79
C LEU A 28 -1.03 -5.25 7.67
N GLY A 29 -0.99 -6.03 8.75
CA GLY A 29 0.20 -6.15 9.60
C GLY A 29 1.44 -6.58 8.81
N PHE A 30 1.29 -7.55 7.91
CA PHE A 30 2.38 -8.01 7.04
C PHE A 30 2.88 -6.94 6.05
N THR A 31 2.03 -5.98 5.66
CA THR A 31 2.43 -4.89 4.76
C THR A 31 2.96 -3.69 5.51
N TYR A 32 2.38 -3.34 6.67
CA TYR A 32 2.78 -2.19 7.48
C TYR A 32 4.09 -2.44 8.24
N GLY A 33 4.36 -3.69 8.65
CA GLY A 33 5.59 -4.07 9.36
C GLY A 33 6.88 -3.64 8.63
N PRO A 34 7.10 -4.06 7.38
CA PRO A 34 8.30 -3.68 6.62
C PRO A 34 8.23 -2.27 6.01
N GLN A 35 7.07 -1.61 6.01
CA GLN A 35 6.85 -0.36 5.27
C GLN A 35 7.80 0.76 5.70
N ALA A 36 8.04 0.91 7.01
CA ALA A 36 8.94 1.96 7.51
C ALA A 36 10.38 1.75 7.03
N ALA A 37 10.89 0.52 7.05
CA ALA A 37 12.22 0.18 6.55
C ALA A 37 12.32 0.47 5.04
N LEU A 38 11.35 -0.02 4.26
CA LEU A 38 11.28 0.20 2.82
C LEU A 38 11.29 1.70 2.47
N TYR A 39 10.51 2.52 3.18
CA TYR A 39 10.50 3.97 2.99
C TYR A 39 11.85 4.61 3.29
N THR A 40 12.56 4.16 4.33
CA THR A 40 13.89 4.72 4.64
C THR A 40 14.96 4.31 3.63
N GLU A 41 14.84 3.13 3.03
CA GLU A 41 15.79 2.60 2.05
C GLU A 41 15.61 3.22 0.65
N LEU A 42 14.40 3.68 0.33
CA LEU A 42 14.08 4.24 -1.00
C LEU A 42 14.73 5.59 -1.29
N PHE A 43 15.03 6.37 -0.24
CA PHE A 43 15.50 7.75 -0.38
C PHE A 43 16.89 7.93 0.25
N PRO A 44 17.78 8.71 -0.41
CA PRO A 44 19.08 9.05 0.15
C PRO A 44 18.95 9.88 1.43
N ALA A 45 19.94 9.77 2.30
CA ALA A 45 19.93 10.34 3.65
C ALA A 45 19.57 11.84 3.69
N SER A 46 20.07 12.64 2.73
CA SER A 46 19.85 14.08 2.63
C SER A 46 18.39 14.52 2.44
N ILE A 47 17.57 13.69 1.78
CA ILE A 47 16.16 14.00 1.46
C ILE A 47 15.18 12.95 1.98
N ARG A 48 15.63 11.99 2.79
CA ARG A 48 14.81 10.84 3.22
C ARG A 48 13.50 11.27 3.86
N PHE A 49 13.56 12.20 4.81
CA PHE A 49 12.36 12.67 5.51
C PHE A 49 11.34 13.33 4.57
N SER A 50 11.80 14.24 3.70
CA SER A 50 10.91 14.93 2.76
C SER A 50 10.37 13.99 1.68
N GLY A 51 11.21 13.11 1.13
CA GLY A 51 10.82 12.11 0.15
C GLY A 51 9.75 11.15 0.66
N VAL A 52 9.93 10.63 1.88
CA VAL A 52 8.92 9.76 2.54
C VAL A 52 7.63 10.52 2.80
N SER A 53 7.71 11.75 3.33
CA SER A 53 6.52 12.57 3.62
C SER A 53 5.71 12.89 2.37
N ILE A 54 6.38 13.31 1.28
CA ILE A 54 5.72 13.62 0.00
C ILE A 54 5.07 12.37 -0.58
N SER A 55 5.78 11.24 -0.60
CA SER A 55 5.27 9.98 -1.13
C SER A 55 4.06 9.49 -0.33
N TYR A 56 4.12 9.59 1.00
CA TYR A 56 3.01 9.27 1.88
C TYR A 56 1.79 10.17 1.60
N ALA A 57 1.99 11.48 1.48
CA ALA A 57 0.90 12.42 1.22
C ALA A 57 0.20 12.14 -0.12
N ILE A 58 0.98 11.92 -1.19
CA ILE A 58 0.44 11.58 -2.52
C ILE A 58 -0.32 10.24 -2.45
N GLY A 59 0.27 9.22 -1.82
CA GLY A 59 -0.38 7.92 -1.66
C GLY A 59 -1.67 8.00 -0.83
N ALA A 60 -1.68 8.80 0.23
CA ALA A 60 -2.86 9.01 1.08
C ALA A 60 -3.99 9.70 0.32
N ILE A 61 -3.68 10.67 -0.54
CA ILE A 61 -4.67 11.33 -1.39
C ILE A 61 -5.21 10.34 -2.42
N ALA A 62 -4.33 9.66 -3.17
CA ALA A 62 -4.74 8.76 -4.25
C ALA A 62 -5.53 7.55 -3.74
N GLY A 63 -5.06 6.92 -2.64
CA GLY A 63 -5.65 5.71 -2.11
C GLY A 63 -6.71 5.95 -1.03
N GLY A 64 -6.46 6.87 -0.09
CA GLY A 64 -7.29 7.05 1.10
C GLY A 64 -8.45 8.02 0.90
N ALA A 65 -8.20 9.17 0.25
CA ALA A 65 -9.20 10.24 0.18
C ALA A 65 -10.42 9.87 -0.68
N PHE A 66 -10.20 9.13 -1.77
CA PHE A 66 -11.26 8.80 -2.73
C PHE A 66 -11.83 7.38 -2.58
N ALA A 67 -11.19 6.48 -1.83
CA ALA A 67 -11.68 5.10 -1.73
C ALA A 67 -13.12 4.98 -1.20
N PRO A 68 -13.55 5.71 -0.15
CA PRO A 68 -14.93 5.62 0.33
C PRO A 68 -15.95 6.17 -0.68
N THR A 69 -15.63 7.26 -1.38
CA THR A 69 -16.53 7.87 -2.38
C THR A 69 -16.66 6.98 -3.61
N ILE A 70 -15.55 6.40 -4.09
CA ILE A 70 -15.55 5.41 -5.18
C ILE A 70 -16.33 4.16 -4.77
N ALA A 71 -16.08 3.61 -3.58
CA ALA A 71 -16.80 2.44 -3.09
C ALA A 71 -18.32 2.70 -3.01
N THR A 72 -18.71 3.88 -2.52
CA THR A 72 -20.12 4.29 -2.47
C THR A 72 -20.73 4.37 -3.87
N ALA A 73 -20.04 5.02 -4.81
CA ALA A 73 -20.50 5.14 -6.20
C ALA A 73 -20.65 3.77 -6.87
N ILE A 74 -19.72 2.83 -6.64
CA ILE A 74 -19.78 1.46 -7.13
C ILE A 74 -21.02 0.74 -6.59
N VAL A 75 -21.29 0.84 -5.29
CA VAL A 75 -22.47 0.21 -4.68
C VAL A 75 -23.76 0.83 -5.21
N GLN A 76 -23.82 2.15 -5.35
CA GLN A 76 -24.99 2.84 -5.91
C GLN A 76 -25.27 2.41 -7.36
N ALA A 77 -24.23 2.21 -8.17
CA ALA A 77 -24.37 1.82 -9.57
C ALA A 77 -24.68 0.32 -9.76
N THR A 78 -24.13 -0.55 -8.91
CA THR A 78 -24.21 -2.02 -9.09
C THR A 78 -25.18 -2.73 -8.15
N GLY A 79 -25.58 -2.07 -7.05
CA GLY A 79 -26.37 -2.67 -5.97
C GLY A 79 -25.63 -3.74 -5.16
N SER A 80 -24.32 -3.95 -5.37
CA SER A 80 -23.57 -5.05 -4.76
C SER A 80 -22.23 -4.63 -4.19
N THR A 81 -21.91 -5.11 -2.99
CA THR A 81 -20.60 -4.92 -2.36
C THR A 81 -19.51 -5.79 -2.98
N GLN A 82 -19.86 -6.78 -3.80
CA GLN A 82 -18.89 -7.61 -4.52
C GLN A 82 -18.08 -6.80 -5.55
N ALA A 83 -18.68 -5.79 -6.18
CA ALA A 83 -17.96 -4.90 -7.09
C ALA A 83 -16.90 -4.06 -6.35
N VAL A 84 -17.14 -3.71 -5.07
CA VAL A 84 -16.16 -3.05 -4.21
C VAL A 84 -14.99 -3.98 -3.89
N THR A 85 -15.26 -5.27 -3.65
CA THR A 85 -14.20 -6.28 -3.48
C THR A 85 -13.26 -6.30 -4.67
N TRP A 86 -13.78 -6.28 -5.90
CA TRP A 86 -12.95 -6.28 -7.10
C TRP A 86 -12.15 -4.99 -7.29
N TYR A 87 -12.75 -3.83 -6.97
CA TYR A 87 -12.03 -2.56 -6.93
C TYR A 87 -10.84 -2.61 -5.96
N LEU A 88 -11.05 -3.05 -4.72
CA LEU A 88 -10.00 -3.18 -3.71
C LEU A 88 -8.94 -4.23 -4.10
N ALA A 89 -9.35 -5.33 -4.74
CA ALA A 89 -8.42 -6.32 -5.28
C ALA A 89 -7.54 -5.72 -6.39
N GLY A 90 -8.10 -4.93 -7.29
CA GLY A 90 -7.35 -4.19 -8.31
C GLY A 90 -6.32 -3.23 -7.70
N MET A 91 -6.71 -2.45 -6.69
CA MET A 91 -5.79 -1.57 -5.96
C MET A 91 -4.66 -2.36 -5.27
N THR A 92 -4.97 -3.54 -4.72
CA THR A 92 -3.97 -4.43 -4.12
C THR A 92 -2.97 -4.92 -5.18
N VAL A 93 -3.44 -5.29 -6.38
CA VAL A 93 -2.58 -5.72 -7.49
C VAL A 93 -1.67 -4.58 -7.96
N ILE A 94 -2.21 -3.36 -8.08
CA ILE A 94 -1.41 -2.17 -8.44
C ILE A 94 -0.30 -1.93 -7.41
N GLY A 95 -0.64 -1.96 -6.12
CA GLY A 95 0.35 -1.81 -5.04
C GLY A 95 1.40 -2.93 -5.04
N LEU A 96 1.00 -4.17 -5.30
CA LEU A 96 1.90 -5.31 -5.43
C LEU A 96 2.87 -5.12 -6.60
N ILE A 97 2.38 -4.76 -7.78
CA ILE A 97 3.22 -4.49 -8.95
C ILE A 97 4.21 -3.36 -8.66
N ALA A 98 3.73 -2.24 -8.08
CA ALA A 98 4.59 -1.12 -7.72
C ALA A 98 5.71 -1.55 -6.76
N THR A 99 5.38 -2.39 -5.77
CA THR A 99 6.36 -2.93 -4.82
C THR A 99 7.37 -3.87 -5.48
N LEU A 100 6.92 -4.75 -6.37
CA LEU A 100 7.80 -5.69 -7.09
C LEU A 100 8.75 -5.00 -8.06
N LEU A 101 8.44 -3.79 -8.52
CA LEU A 101 9.33 -2.99 -9.36
C LEU A 101 10.47 -2.31 -8.58
N LEU A 102 10.36 -2.25 -7.24
CA LEU A 102 11.40 -1.72 -6.38
C LEU A 102 12.55 -2.72 -6.24
N ARG A 103 13.77 -2.19 -6.21
CA ARG A 103 14.99 -2.96 -5.92
C ARG A 103 15.08 -3.25 -4.42
N ASP A 104 15.63 -4.41 -4.08
CA ASP A 104 16.04 -4.71 -2.72
C ASP A 104 17.25 -3.83 -2.35
N ARG A 105 17.15 -3.15 -1.20
CA ARG A 105 18.14 -2.20 -0.69
C ARG A 105 18.45 -2.41 0.80
N SER A 106 18.00 -3.52 1.38
CA SER A 106 18.16 -3.86 2.80
C SER A 106 19.62 -3.95 3.26
N GLY A 107 20.56 -4.14 2.34
CA GLY A 107 21.99 -4.21 2.62
C GLY A 107 22.76 -2.87 2.59
N ILE A 108 22.12 -1.77 2.18
CA ILE A 108 22.81 -0.47 2.03
C ILE A 108 22.74 0.29 3.36
N PRO A 109 23.88 0.67 3.96
CA PRO A 109 23.88 1.45 5.21
C PRO A 109 23.15 2.79 5.02
N LEU A 110 22.34 3.16 6.01
CA LEU A 110 21.44 4.33 5.93
C LEU A 110 22.13 5.68 6.19
N GLY A 111 23.44 5.68 6.51
CA GLY A 111 24.21 6.87 6.84
C GLY A 111 24.54 7.76 5.63
N PRO A 112 24.95 9.02 5.86
CA PRO A 112 25.31 9.96 4.79
C PRO A 112 26.50 9.49 3.94
N ASP A 113 27.43 8.73 4.51
CA ASP A 113 28.63 8.26 3.81
C ASP A 113 28.34 7.33 2.63
N HIS A 114 27.12 6.77 2.56
CA HIS A 114 26.67 5.84 1.53
C HIS A 114 25.66 6.48 0.56
N GLU A 115 25.52 7.81 0.58
CA GLU A 115 24.52 8.54 -0.19
C GLU A 115 24.65 8.33 -1.71
N ALA A 116 25.88 8.21 -2.22
CA ALA A 116 26.11 7.94 -3.64
C ALA A 116 25.45 6.63 -4.09
N GLU A 117 25.50 5.58 -3.26
CA GLU A 117 24.87 4.29 -3.52
C GLU A 117 23.34 4.35 -3.33
N GLN A 118 22.88 5.05 -2.29
CA GLN A 118 21.46 5.30 -2.05
C GLN A 118 20.80 6.09 -3.21
N SER A 119 21.55 6.98 -3.87
CA SER A 119 21.07 7.83 -4.97
C SER A 119 20.82 7.09 -6.29
N VAL A 120 21.29 5.85 -6.43
CA VAL A 120 20.97 5.02 -7.61
C VAL A 120 19.46 4.78 -7.66
N SER A 121 18.89 4.71 -8.86
CA SER A 121 17.45 4.53 -9.05
C SER A 121 16.91 3.35 -8.23
N PRO A 122 15.85 3.54 -7.43
CA PRO A 122 15.23 2.47 -6.65
C PRO A 122 14.41 1.51 -7.50
N ILE A 123 14.21 1.77 -8.79
CA ILE A 123 13.35 0.99 -9.69
C ILE A 123 14.22 0.19 -10.69
N TYR A 124 13.87 -1.08 -10.93
CA TYR A 124 14.53 -1.89 -11.97
C TYR A 124 14.39 -1.25 -13.37
N GLY A 125 15.43 -1.32 -14.19
CA GLY A 125 15.39 -0.84 -15.58
C GLY A 125 15.45 0.67 -15.81
N LEU A 126 15.23 1.51 -14.77
CA LEU A 126 15.44 2.95 -14.85
C LEU A 126 16.92 3.27 -14.55
N SER A 127 17.79 3.23 -15.57
CA SER A 127 19.13 3.82 -15.48
C SER A 127 19.04 5.31 -15.85
N ARG A 128 19.23 6.18 -14.85
CA ARG A 128 19.46 7.65 -14.91
C ARG A 128 19.12 8.34 -16.25
N ALA A 129 18.08 9.18 -16.23
CA ALA A 129 18.10 10.44 -16.98
C ALA A 129 18.82 11.50 -16.14
#